data_AF-A0A9D4I7K5-F1
#
_entry.id   AF-A0A9D4I7K5-F1
#
_cell.length_a   1.000
_cell.length_b   1.000
_cell.length_c   1.000
_cell.angle_alpha   90.00
_cell.angle_beta   90.00
_cell.angle_gamma   90.00
#
_symmetry.space_group_name_H-M   'P 1'
#
loop_
_entity.id
_entity.type
_entity.pdbx_description
1 polymer ?
#
loop_
_entity_poly.entity_id
_entity_poly.type
_entity_poly.pdbx_seq_one_letter_code
_entity_poly.pdbx_strand_id
1 'polypeptide(L)' 'MKNETVICEMKNETVISEMKNEAVICEMKNETVICEMKNEAVICEMKNETVICEMKNETVICEMKNEGVICEMKNETVI' A
#
# COMPACT_ATOMS: atom_id res chain seq x y z
N MET A 1 -8.27 16.61 -4.52
CA MET A 1 -9.48 16.26 -3.75
C MET A 1 -9.00 15.38 -2.61
N LYS A 2 -9.20 15.78 -1.35
CA LYS A 2 -9.11 14.83 -0.23
C LYS A 2 -10.26 13.86 -0.46
N ASN A 3 -10.01 12.66 -0.96
CA ASN A 3 -11.02 11.62 -0.86
C ASN A 3 -10.93 11.11 0.58
N GLU A 4 -12.05 11.11 1.29
CA GLU A 4 -12.12 10.54 2.65
C GLU A 4 -11.76 9.05 2.60
N THR A 5 -12.15 8.35 1.52
CA THR A 5 -11.81 6.93 1.32
C THR A 5 -11.52 6.64 -0.13
N VAL A 6 -10.46 5.84 -0.37
CA VAL A 6 -10.13 5.28 -1.68
C VAL A 6 -10.12 3.77 -1.60
N ILE A 7 -10.78 3.13 -2.57
CA ILE A 7 -10.76 1.69 -2.77
C ILE A 7 -10.24 1.41 -4.18
N CYS A 8 -9.19 0.60 -4.31
CA CYS A 8 -8.60 0.28 -5.60
C CYS A 8 -8.09 -1.16 -5.68
N GLU A 9 -8.22 -1.75 -6.87
CA GLU A 9 -7.61 -3.04 -7.22
C GLU A 9 -6.68 -2.81 -8.42
N MET A 10 -5.44 -3.28 -8.32
CA MET A 10 -4.42 -3.10 -9.36
C MET A 10 -3.82 -4.45 -9.79
N LYS A 11 -3.96 -4.75 -11.08
CA LYS A 11 -3.45 -5.96 -11.74
C LYS A 11 -2.72 -5.60 -13.02
N ASN A 12 -1.42 -5.41 -12.93
CA ASN A 12 -0.52 -5.03 -14.02
C ASN A 12 0.84 -5.70 -13.82
N GLU A 13 1.72 -5.65 -14.81
CA GLU A 13 3.11 -6.09 -14.64
C GLU A 13 3.85 -5.17 -13.66
N THR A 14 3.75 -3.86 -13.85
CA THR A 14 4.35 -2.84 -12.97
C THR A 14 3.32 -1.81 -12.53
N VAL A 15 3.36 -1.44 -11.25
CA VAL A 15 2.55 -0.37 -10.67
C VAL A 15 3.44 0.64 -9.97
N ILE A 16 3.21 1.93 -10.23
CA ILE A 16 3.78 3.05 -9.48
C ILE A 16 2.63 3.93 -9.00
N SER A 17 2.50 4.14 -7.68
CA SER A 17 1.37 4.89 -7.12
C SER A 17 1.74 5.73 -5.90
N GLU A 18 1.06 6.86 -5.74
CA GLU A 18 1.13 7.71 -4.54
C GLU A 18 -0.30 7.93 -4.02
N MET A 19 -0.55 7.61 -2.75
CA MET A 19 -1.88 7.69 -2.13
C MET A 19 -1.85 8.58 -0.89
N LYS A 20 -2.69 9.63 -0.90
CA LYS A 20 -2.85 10.62 0.18
C LYS A 20 -4.33 10.84 0.48
N ASN A 21 -4.88 10.06 1.40
CA ASN A 21 -6.30 10.04 1.78
C ASN A 21 -6.44 9.79 3.28
N GLU A 22 -7.64 9.89 3.84
CA GLU A 22 -7.87 9.53 5.25
C GLU A 22 -7.87 7.99 5.40
N ALA A 23 -8.63 7.29 4.57
CA ALA A 23 -8.63 5.83 4.49
C ALA A 23 -8.29 5.31 3.10
N VAL A 24 -7.49 4.24 3.04
CA VAL A 24 -7.21 3.49 1.81
C VAL A 24 -7.45 2.00 2.02
N ILE A 25 -8.16 1.38 1.08
CA ILE A 25 -8.26 -0.07 0.96
C ILE A 25 -7.74 -0.46 -0.43
N CYS A 26 -6.67 -1.26 -0.49
CA CYS A 26 -6.11 -1.67 -1.78
C CYS A 26 -5.75 -3.14 -1.87
N GLU A 27 -5.94 -3.70 -3.07
CA GLU A 27 -5.44 -5.02 -3.44
C GLU A 27 -4.50 -4.89 -4.64
N MET A 28 -3.28 -5.38 -4.51
CA MET A 28 -2.24 -5.28 -5.53
C MET A 28 -1.71 -6.68 -5.89
N LYS A 29 -1.88 -7.06 -7.15
CA LYS A 29 -1.41 -8.33 -7.75
C LYS A 29 -0.60 -8.05 -9.01
N ASN A 30 0.71 -7.88 -8.87
CA ASN A 30 1.61 -7.40 -9.92
C ASN A 30 2.97 -8.10 -9.85
N GLU A 31 3.83 -7.98 -10.86
CA GLU A 31 5.22 -8.43 -10.72
C GLU A 31 6.01 -7.43 -9.85
N THR A 32 5.93 -6.14 -10.19
CA THR A 32 6.62 -5.07 -9.44
C THR A 32 5.66 -4.00 -8.97
N VAL A 33 5.75 -3.63 -7.68
CA VAL A 33 5.04 -2.49 -7.11
C VAL A 33 6.01 -1.50 -6.49
N ILE A 34 5.84 -0.23 -6.82
CA ILE A 34 6.45 0.90 -6.12
C ILE A 34 5.34 1.81 -5.60
N CYS A 35 5.20 1.97 -4.28
CA CYS A 35 4.15 2.81 -3.73
C CYS A 35 4.57 3.69 -2.56
N GLU A 36 3.94 4.87 -2.47
CA GLU A 36 4.02 5.75 -1.30
C GLU A 36 2.61 5.98 -0.74
N MET A 37 2.42 5.68 0.54
CA MET A 37 1.12 5.77 1.21
C MET A 37 1.22 6.67 2.44
N LYS A 38 0.49 7.80 2.42
CA LYS A 38 0.40 8.77 3.53
C LYS A 38 -1.06 8.99 3.91
N ASN A 39 -1.56 8.21 4.86
CA ASN A 39 -2.99 8.16 5.22
C ASN A 39 -3.19 8.01 6.73
N GLU A 40 -4.41 8.16 7.24
CA GLU A 40 -4.70 7.82 8.65
C GLU A 40 -4.82 6.30 8.81
N ALA A 41 -5.63 5.67 7.96
CA ALA A 41 -5.83 4.22 7.94
C ALA A 41 -5.51 3.61 6.58
N VAL A 42 -4.76 2.50 6.56
CA VAL A 42 -4.53 1.69 5.36
C VAL A 42 -4.87 0.24 5.64
N ILE A 43 -5.64 -0.36 4.73
CA ILE A 43 -5.82 -1.80 4.62
C ILE A 43 -5.28 -2.22 3.26
N CYS A 44 -4.25 -3.05 3.22
CA CYS A 44 -3.68 -3.52 1.95
C CYS A 44 -3.45 -5.03 1.90
N GLU A 45 -3.73 -5.61 0.74
CA GLU A 45 -3.30 -6.97 0.39
C GLU A 45 -2.37 -6.88 -0.84
N MET A 46 -1.13 -7.36 -0.68
CA MET A 46 -0.10 -7.29 -1.70
C MET A 46 0.40 -8.70 -2.02
N LYS A 47 0.23 -9.12 -3.28
CA LYS A 47 0.70 -10.40 -3.84
C LYS A 47 1.55 -10.12 -5.07
N ASN A 48 2.85 -9.88 -4.88
CA ASN A 48 3.73 -9.43 -5.95
C ASN A 48 5.10 -10.11 -5.90
N GLU A 49 5.87 -10.11 -7.00
CA GLU A 49 7.25 -10.61 -6.93
C GLU A 49 8.14 -9.62 -6.16
N THR A 50 8.13 -8.35 -6.55
CA THR A 50 8.91 -7.27 -5.92
C THR A 50 8.01 -6.15 -5.43
N VAL A 51 8.21 -5.72 -4.18
CA VAL A 51 7.57 -4.54 -3.60
C VAL A 51 8.60 -3.58 -3.05
N ILE A 52 8.48 -2.31 -3.44
CA ILE A 52 9.17 -1.18 -2.82
C ILE A 52 8.10 -0.24 -2.30
N CYS A 53 8.03 -0.02 -0.98
CA CYS A 53 7.01 0.86 -0.42
C CYS A 53 7.52 1.78 0.69
N GLU A 54 6.97 2.99 0.74
CA GLU A 54 7.05 3.89 1.89
C GLU A 54 5.64 4.12 2.44
N MET A 55 5.43 3.79 3.70
CA MET A 55 4.15 3.91 4.38
C MET A 55 4.30 4.80 5.61
N LYS A 56 3.52 5.87 5.66
CA LYS A 56 3.43 6.76 6.83
C LYS A 56 1.97 6.95 7.21
N ASN A 57 1.48 6.15 8.15
CA ASN A 57 0.07 6.14 8.52
C ASN A 57 -0.15 6.01 10.04
N GLU A 58 -1.33 6.31 10.56
CA GLU A 58 -1.62 6.03 11.97
C GLU A 58 -1.84 4.54 12.19
N THR A 59 -2.72 3.94 11.38
CA THR A 59 -3.05 2.51 11.42
C THR A 59 -2.79 1.86 10.08
N VAL A 60 -2.08 0.73 10.10
CA VAL A 60 -1.91 -0.13 8.93
C VAL A 60 -2.34 -1.55 9.27
N ILE A 61 -3.16 -2.13 8.40
CA ILE A 61 -3.45 -3.55 8.33
C ILE A 61 -2.93 -4.04 6.99
N CYS A 62 -1.91 -4.90 6.99
CA CYS A 62 -1.30 -5.34 5.73
C CYS A 62 -1.06 -6.84 5.67
N GLU A 63 -1.48 -7.47 4.57
CA GLU A 63 -1.05 -8.81 4.21
C GLU A 63 -0.13 -8.75 3.00
N MET A 64 1.10 -9.21 3.16
CA MET A 64 2.12 -9.19 2.11
C MET A 64 2.60 -10.61 1.80
N LYS A 65 2.38 -11.05 0.57
CA LYS A 65 2.90 -12.30 -0.01
C LYS A 65 3.79 -11.94 -1.18
N ASN A 66 5.04 -11.61 -0.91
CA ASN A 66 5.99 -11.19 -1.93
C ASN A 66 7.35 -11.90 -1.82
N GLU A 67 8.06 -12.00 -2.94
CA GLU A 67 9.40 -12.64 -2.98
C GLU A 67 10.50 -11.67 -2.54
N GLY A 68 10.45 -10.42 -3.00
CA GLY A 68 11.34 -9.33 -2.63
C GLY A 68 10.56 -8.16 -2.05
N VAL A 69 10.97 -7.68 -0.87
CA VAL A 69 10.35 -6.52 -0.21
C VAL A 69 11.42 -5.56 0.30
N ILE A 70 11.27 -4.29 -0.08
CA ILE A 70 11.96 -3.15 0.54
C ILE A 70 10.86 -2.22 1.03
N CYS A 71 10.68 -2.13 2.35
CA CYS A 71 9.63 -1.31 2.94
C CYS A 71 10.19 -0.38 4.02
N GLU A 72 9.77 0.88 3.99
CA GLU A 72 9.90 1.80 5.12
C GLU A 72 8.51 2.08 5.69
N MET A 73 8.32 1.79 6.98
CA MET A 73 7.05 1.96 7.66
C MET A 73 7.22 2.87 8.88
N LYS A 74 6.52 4.01 8.86
CA LYS A 74 6.37 4.95 9.98
C LYS A 74 4.91 4.96 10.40
N ASN A 75 4.51 3.97 11.18
CA ASN A 75 3.14 3.86 11.65
C ASN A 75 3.04 3.79 13.17
N GLU A 76 1.94 4.33 13.73
CA GLU A 76 1.67 4.24 15.17
C GLU A 76 1.22 2.82 15.55
N THR A 77 0.34 2.25 14.72
CA THR A 77 -0.18 0.89 14.88
C THR A 77 -0.04 0.10 13.57
N VAL A 78 0.51 -1.12 13.67
CA VAL A 78 0.60 -2.08 12.56
C VAL A 78 -0.01 -3.40 13.03
N ILE A 79 -0.90 -3.95 12.21
CA ILE A 79 -1.62 -5.22 12.43
C ILE A 79 -1.34 -6.16 11.27
#